data_AF-A0AAV7PC06-F1
#
_entry.id   AF-A0AAV7PC06-F1
#
_cell.length_a   1.000
_cell.length_b   1.000
_cell.length_c   1.000
_cell.angle_alpha   90.00
_cell.angle_beta   90.00
_cell.angle_gamma   90.00
#
_symmetry.space_group_name_H-M   'P 1'
#
loop_
_entity.id
_entity.type
_entity.pdbx_description
1 polymer ?
#
loop_
_entity_poly.entity_id
_entity_poly.type
_entity_poly.pdbx_seq_one_letter_code
_entity_poly.pdbx_strand_id
1 'polypeptide(L)'
;MTPVRHPRTMAEERYNEAHGRTRRIIERTFGLLKARFRCLHLAGGSLYYSPKKVCQIIVACCMLHNLALRRQVPFLQEDGPDVGLGAAVEPVDSEEEEAEEDVDNQNNIIMQYFQ
;
A
#
# COMPACT_ATOMS: atom_id res chain seq x y z
N MET A 1 -6.94 6.52 5.66
CA MET A 1 -6.32 7.80 6.01
C MET A 1 -5.74 8.38 4.73
N THR A 2 -6.00 9.65 4.44
CA THR A 2 -5.76 10.26 3.12
C THR A 2 -4.72 11.37 3.27
N PRO A 3 -3.74 11.50 2.35
CA PRO A 3 -2.82 12.64 2.36
C PRO A 3 -3.56 13.95 2.07
N VAL A 4 -3.05 15.06 2.61
CA VAL A 4 -3.55 16.41 2.34
C VAL A 4 -3.06 16.82 0.96
N ARG A 5 -3.97 17.09 0.01
CA ARG A 5 -3.61 17.42 -1.39
C ARG A 5 -2.86 18.74 -1.51
N HIS A 6 -3.28 19.74 -0.74
CA HIS A 6 -2.72 21.09 -0.75
C HIS A 6 -2.36 21.50 0.68
N PRO A 7 -1.23 21.01 1.23
CA PRO A 7 -0.80 21.40 2.57
C PRO A 7 -0.49 22.90 2.57
N ARG A 8 -1.15 23.66 3.45
CA ARG A 8 -0.96 25.11 3.62
C ARG A 8 -0.19 25.44 4.91
N THR A 9 -0.02 24.45 5.76
CA THR A 9 0.66 24.58 7.05
C THR A 9 1.80 23.59 7.19
N MET A 10 2.83 23.96 7.96
CA MET A 10 3.95 23.07 8.31
C MET A 10 3.48 21.77 9.00
N ALA A 11 2.34 21.80 9.70
CA ALA A 11 1.75 20.63 10.32
C ALA A 11 1.23 19.63 9.28
N GLU A 12 0.57 20.12 8.23
CA GLU A 12 0.05 19.29 7.13
C GLU A 12 1.18 18.70 6.28
N GLU A 13 2.25 19.45 6.04
CA GLU A 13 3.45 18.95 5.36
C GLU A 13 4.10 17.81 6.13
N ARG A 14 4.32 18.00 7.45
CA ARG A 14 4.86 16.95 8.33
C ARG A 14 3.97 15.72 8.39
N TYR A 15 2.65 15.91 8.39
CA TYR A 15 1.69 14.81 8.31
C TYR A 15 1.87 14.03 6.99
N ASN A 16 1.92 14.72 5.85
CA ASN A 16 2.10 14.07 4.55
C ASN A 16 3.44 13.33 4.44
N GLU A 17 4.52 13.90 4.97
CA GLU A 17 5.83 13.27 5.00
C GLU A 17 5.79 11.96 5.83
N ALA A 18 5.26 12.04 7.06
CA ALA A 18 5.11 10.88 7.95
C ALA A 18 4.19 9.81 7.34
N HIS A 19 3.11 10.24 6.69
CA HIS A 19 2.18 9.39 5.98
C HIS A 19 2.88 8.67 4.81
N GLY A 20 3.58 9.39 3.96
CA GLY A 20 4.33 8.84 2.82
C GLY A 20 5.44 7.89 3.24
N ARG A 21 6.17 8.20 4.32
CA ARG A 21 7.17 7.29 4.90
C ARG A 21 6.54 5.98 5.37
N THR A 22 5.43 6.07 6.11
CA THR A 22 4.70 4.89 6.59
C THR A 22 4.18 4.05 5.43
N ARG A 23 3.59 4.69 4.40
CA ARG A 23 3.05 4.02 3.22
C ARG A 23 4.14 3.24 2.46
N ARG A 24 5.30 3.85 2.22
CA ARG A 24 6.44 3.18 1.55
C ARG A 24 6.87 1.90 2.28
N ILE A 25 6.91 1.91 3.61
CA ILE A 25 7.27 0.75 4.41
C ILE A 25 6.21 -0.35 4.27
N ILE A 26 4.93 0.00 4.35
CA ILE A 26 3.82 -0.96 4.23
C ILE A 26 3.76 -1.58 2.84
N GLU A 27 3.86 -0.77 1.79
CA GLU A 27 3.85 -1.25 0.39
C GLU A 27 5.00 -2.21 0.13
N ARG A 28 6.22 -1.86 0.55
CA ARG A 28 7.38 -2.76 0.46
C ARG A 28 7.15 -4.06 1.23
N THR A 29 6.58 -3.99 2.42
CA THR A 29 6.28 -5.18 3.25
C THR A 29 5.27 -6.10 2.54
N PHE A 30 4.22 -5.55 1.94
CA PHE A 30 3.26 -6.34 1.17
C PHE A 30 3.88 -6.94 -0.10
N GLY A 31 4.78 -6.21 -0.78
CA GLY A 31 5.55 -6.76 -1.90
C GLY A 31 6.34 -8.00 -1.48
N LEU A 32 7.09 -7.92 -0.39
CA LEU A 32 7.87 -9.05 0.14
C LEU A 32 7.00 -10.23 0.57
N LEU A 33 5.85 -9.97 1.19
CA LEU A 33 4.91 -11.04 1.59
C LEU A 33 4.32 -11.76 0.36
N LYS A 34 3.88 -11.01 -0.66
CA LYS A 34 3.35 -11.59 -1.90
C LYS A 34 4.40 -12.39 -2.66
N ALA A 35 5.63 -11.88 -2.69
CA ALA A 35 6.73 -12.56 -3.35
C ALA A 35 7.11 -13.86 -2.60
N ARG A 36 7.06 -13.88 -1.26
CA ARG A 36 7.39 -15.07 -0.44
C ARG A 36 6.28 -16.13 -0.45
N PHE A 37 5.02 -15.68 -0.42
CA PHE A 37 3.86 -16.55 -0.25
C PHE A 37 2.97 -16.46 -1.48
N ARG A 38 3.08 -17.44 -2.39
CA ARG A 38 2.28 -17.51 -3.63
C ARG A 38 0.78 -17.44 -3.37
N CYS A 39 0.29 -17.92 -2.23
CA CYS A 39 -1.13 -17.82 -1.86
C CYS A 39 -1.63 -16.38 -1.64
N LEU A 40 -0.72 -15.40 -1.51
CA LEU A 40 -1.05 -13.97 -1.47
C LEU A 40 -0.85 -13.29 -2.82
N HIS A 41 -0.19 -13.97 -3.77
CA HIS A 41 0.07 -13.46 -5.10
C HIS A 41 -1.11 -13.77 -6.02
N LEU A 42 -1.44 -12.84 -6.92
CA LEU A 42 -2.58 -12.97 -7.82
C LEU A 42 -2.44 -14.21 -8.73
N ALA A 43 -1.20 -14.52 -9.15
CA ALA A 43 -0.91 -15.71 -9.97
C ALA A 43 -0.94 -17.04 -9.18
N GLY A 44 -0.94 -17.01 -7.84
CA GLY A 44 -1.10 -18.21 -7.02
C GLY A 44 -2.55 -18.52 -6.64
N GLY A 45 -3.50 -17.75 -7.18
CA GLY A 45 -4.93 -17.84 -6.91
C GLY A 45 -5.38 -16.81 -5.87
N SER A 46 -6.50 -16.15 -6.13
CA SER A 46 -7.18 -15.36 -5.09
C SER A 46 -7.58 -16.27 -3.93
N LEU A 47 -7.49 -15.77 -2.69
CA LEU A 47 -7.93 -16.50 -1.52
C LEU A 47 -9.46 -16.61 -1.50
N TYR A 48 -10.01 -17.70 -2.05
CA TYR A 48 -11.44 -18.01 -2.03
C TYR A 48 -11.89 -18.57 -0.66
N TYR A 49 -11.68 -17.78 0.39
CA TYR A 49 -12.08 -18.12 1.75
C TYR A 49 -12.96 -17.01 2.35
N SER A 50 -13.65 -17.33 3.45
CA SER A 50 -14.35 -16.29 4.21
C SER A 50 -13.36 -15.23 4.70
N PRO A 51 -13.78 -13.95 4.85
CA PRO A 51 -12.89 -12.88 5.30
C PRO A 51 -12.14 -13.23 6.60
N LYS A 52 -12.82 -13.91 7.54
CA LYS A 52 -12.22 -14.40 8.77
C LYS A 52 -11.04 -15.36 8.52
N LYS A 53 -11.18 -16.27 7.56
CA LYS A 53 -10.10 -17.20 7.19
C LYS A 53 -8.97 -16.50 6.46
N VAL A 54 -9.27 -15.55 5.57
CA VAL A 54 -8.26 -14.72 4.90
C VAL A 54 -7.41 -13.99 5.94
N CYS A 55 -8.02 -13.34 6.94
CA CYS A 55 -7.28 -12.68 8.02
C CYS A 55 -6.34 -13.64 8.76
N GLN A 56 -6.77 -14.87 9.05
CA GLN A 56 -5.93 -15.89 9.68
C GLN A 56 -4.72 -16.28 8.82
N ILE A 57 -4.93 -16.42 7.49
CA ILE A 57 -3.86 -16.72 6.54
C ILE A 57 -2.83 -15.58 6.50
N ILE A 58 -3.30 -14.33 6.41
CA ILE A 58 -2.44 -13.15 6.41
C ILE A 58 -1.59 -13.08 7.69
N VAL A 59 -2.21 -13.30 8.85
CA VAL A 59 -1.50 -13.32 10.15
C VAL A 59 -0.44 -14.43 10.18
N ALA A 60 -0.77 -15.63 9.70
CA ALA A 60 0.19 -16.72 9.59
C ALA A 60 1.37 -16.37 8.67
N CYS A 61 1.13 -15.78 7.50
CA CYS A 61 2.18 -15.30 6.60
C CYS A 61 3.10 -14.28 7.28
N CYS A 62 2.55 -13.30 8.02
CA CYS A 62 3.35 -12.33 8.77
C CYS A 62 4.22 -13.01 9.85
N MET A 63 3.66 -13.95 10.62
CA MET A 63 4.42 -14.68 11.63
C MET A 63 5.56 -15.49 11.02
N LEU A 64 5.27 -16.21 9.93
CA LEU A 64 6.27 -17.01 9.21
C LEU A 64 7.35 -16.14 8.56
N HIS A 65 6.98 -14.99 8.00
CA HIS A 65 7.94 -14.01 7.46
C HIS A 65 8.89 -13.53 8.55
N ASN A 66 8.35 -13.13 9.70
CA ASN A 66 9.16 -12.66 10.83
C ASN A 66 10.09 -13.76 11.37
N LEU A 67 9.60 -15.00 11.44
CA LEU A 67 10.42 -16.14 11.82
C LEU A 67 11.56 -16.36 10.81
N ALA A 68 11.26 -16.30 9.52
CA ALA A 68 12.25 -16.46 8.47
C ALA A 68 13.33 -15.37 8.51
N LEU A 69 12.96 -14.11 8.78
CA LEU A 69 13.92 -13.03 8.99
C LEU A 69 14.85 -13.30 10.17
N ARG A 70 14.28 -13.72 11.32
CA ARG A 70 15.07 -14.07 12.52
C ARG A 70 16.02 -15.25 12.30
N ARG A 71 15.62 -16.19 11.46
CA ARG A 71 16.40 -17.39 11.13
C ARG A 71 17.30 -17.21 9.91
N GLN A 72 17.34 -16.00 9.32
CA GLN A 72 18.10 -15.70 8.11
C GLN A 72 17.81 -16.66 6.95
N VAL A 73 16.56 -17.14 6.85
CA VAL A 73 16.16 -18.05 5.78
C VAL A 73 16.15 -17.27 4.46
N PRO A 74 16.98 -17.66 3.48
CA PRO A 74 17.08 -16.95 2.22
C PRO A 74 15.72 -16.84 1.54
N PHE A 75 15.53 -15.73 0.84
CA PHE A 75 14.37 -15.55 0.00
C PHE A 75 14.64 -16.29 -1.32
N LEU A 76 13.93 -17.39 -1.55
CA LEU A 76 14.00 -18.11 -2.81
C LEU A 76 13.05 -17.41 -3.78
N GLN A 77 13.61 -16.68 -4.74
CA GLN A 77 12.85 -16.12 -5.85
C GLN A 77 12.74 -17.20 -6.92
N GLU A 78 11.56 -17.78 -7.06
CA GLU A 78 11.25 -18.62 -8.22
C GLU A 78 10.96 -17.67 -9.38
N ASP A 79 11.90 -17.55 -10.32
CA ASP A 79 11.79 -16.74 -11.54
C ASP A 79 10.73 -17.31 -12.49
N GLY A 80 9.46 -17.20 -12.12
CA GLY A 80 8.33 -17.30 -13.05
C GLY A 80 8.05 -15.92 -13.66
N PRO A 81 7.54 -15.84 -14.90
CA PRO A 81 7.39 -14.57 -15.59
C PRO A 81 6.54 -13.60 -14.78
N ASP A 82 7.19 -12.53 -14.36
CA ASP A 82 6.61 -11.38 -13.67
C ASP A 82 5.72 -10.62 -14.66
N VAL A 83 4.42 -10.83 -14.57
CA VAL A 83 3.44 -9.99 -15.27
C VAL A 83 2.84 -9.04 -14.24
N GLY A 84 3.54 -7.91 -14.04
CA GLY A 84 2.95 -6.63 -13.67
C GLY A 84 3.15 -6.21 -12.20
N LEU A 85 4.17 -5.40 -11.91
CA LEU A 85 4.14 -3.94 -11.98
C LEU A 85 5.30 -3.38 -11.14
N GLY A 86 6.31 -2.87 -11.82
CA GLY A 86 7.48 -2.24 -11.21
C GLY A 86 8.46 -1.80 -12.27
N ALA A 87 7.93 -1.11 -13.29
CA ALA A 87 8.74 -0.49 -14.34
C ALA A 87 9.85 0.36 -13.71
N ALA A 88 11.06 0.24 -14.26
CA ALA A 88 12.14 1.17 -14.06
C ALA A 88 11.59 2.59 -14.30
N VAL A 89 11.65 3.43 -13.27
CA VAL A 89 11.31 4.85 -13.39
C VAL A 89 12.55 5.56 -13.88
N GLU A 90 12.64 5.75 -15.20
CA GLU A 90 13.45 6.83 -15.78
C GLU A 90 12.82 8.18 -15.38
N PRO A 91 13.61 9.23 -15.11
CA PRO A 91 13.08 10.54 -14.76
C PRO A 91 12.51 11.20 -16.02
N VAL A 92 11.19 11.41 -16.05
CA VAL A 92 10.54 12.23 -17.07
C VAL A 92 10.14 13.54 -16.42
N ASP A 93 10.95 14.57 -16.69
CA ASP A 93 10.52 15.97 -16.58
C ASP A 93 9.37 16.18 -17.57
N SER A 94 8.22 16.69 -17.12
CA SER A 94 7.34 17.61 -17.86
C SER A 94 6.12 17.98 -17.00
N GLU A 95 5.72 19.23 -17.18
CA GLU A 95 4.69 20.02 -16.52
C GLU A 95 3.25 19.54 -16.81
N GLU A 96 2.24 20.31 -16.35
CA GLU A 96 0.77 20.24 -16.63
C GLU A 96 -0.08 19.65 -15.48
N GLU A 97 -1.26 20.17 -15.10
CA GLU A 97 -2.05 21.37 -15.42
C GLU A 97 -3.19 21.41 -14.36
N GLU A 98 -3.66 22.58 -13.94
CA GLU A 98 -4.70 22.71 -12.89
C GLU A 98 -6.10 22.31 -13.42
N ALA A 99 -6.75 21.36 -12.75
CA ALA A 99 -8.17 21.05 -12.95
C ALA A 99 -9.00 21.56 -11.76
N GLU A 100 -9.81 22.57 -12.03
CA GLU A 100 -10.77 23.20 -11.14
C GLU A 100 -12.02 22.31 -11.03
N GLU A 101 -12.39 21.83 -9.83
CA GLU A 101 -13.68 21.16 -9.60
C GLU A 101 -14.32 21.52 -8.24
N ASP A 102 -15.63 21.78 -8.32
CA ASP A 102 -16.57 22.40 -7.38
C ASP A 102 -16.51 21.94 -5.91
N VAL A 103 -16.50 22.93 -5.01
CA VAL A 103 -16.31 22.78 -3.54
C VAL A 103 -17.62 22.50 -2.79
N ASP A 104 -18.77 22.51 -3.46
CA ASP A 104 -20.05 22.68 -2.76
C ASP A 104 -20.74 21.40 -2.24
N ASN A 105 -20.23 20.19 -2.54
CA ASN A 105 -20.86 18.95 -2.05
C ASN A 105 -20.15 18.31 -0.84
N GLN A 106 -18.93 18.75 -0.49
CA GLN A 106 -18.15 18.13 0.60
C GLN A 106 -18.53 18.69 1.98
N ASN A 107 -19.05 19.91 2.04
CA ASN A 107 -19.48 20.57 3.28
C ASN A 107 -20.74 19.95 3.89
N ASN A 108 -21.57 19.25 3.10
CA ASN A 108 -22.81 18.66 3.59
C ASN A 108 -22.59 17.33 4.34
N ILE A 109 -21.50 16.63 4.06
CA ILE A 109 -21.18 15.34 4.72
C ILE A 109 -20.52 15.58 6.08
N ILE A 110 -19.72 16.65 6.22
CA ILE A 110 -19.03 16.95 7.49
C ILE A 110 -20.02 17.50 8.54
N MET A 111 -21.04 18.26 8.14
CA MET A 111 -22.03 18.83 9.05
C MET A 111 -23.08 17.82 9.57
N GLN A 112 -23.20 16.63 8.98
CA GLN A 112 -24.13 15.60 9.47
C GLN A 112 -23.57 14.69 10.56
N TYR A 113 -22.25 14.65 10.76
CA TYR A 113 -21.61 13.64 11.63
C TYR A 113 -21.04 14.17 12.95
N PHE A 114 -21.05 15.49 13.18
CA PHE A 114 -20.58 16.09 14.43
C PHE A 114 -21.61 17.12 14.91
N GLN A 115 -22.59 16.65 15.69
CA GLN A 115 -23.43 17.47 16.56
C GLN A 115 -22.66 17.92 17.80
#